data_AF-A0A351SCR2-F1
#
_entry.id   AF-A0A351SCR2-F1
#
_cell.length_a   1.000
_cell.length_b   1.000
_cell.length_c   1.000
_cell.angle_alpha   90.00
_cell.angle_beta   90.00
_cell.angle_gamma   90.00
#
_symmetry.space_group_name_H-M   'P 1'
#
loop_
_entity.id
_entity.type
_entity.pdbx_description
1 polymer ?
#
loop_
_entity_poly.entity_id
_entity_poly.type
_entity_poly.pdbx_seq_one_letter_code
_entity_poly.pdbx_strand_id
1 'polypeptide(L)' 'TSPESTALSKDLKKRGWKFVGPTTVYAFMQAMGLVNDHAAECIMRAQVASA' A
#
# COMPACT_ATOMS: atom_id res chain seq x y z
N THR A 1 -6.43 -6.31 0.80
CA THR A 1 -6.97 -4.92 0.82
C THR A 1 -7.13 -4.49 2.25
N SER A 2 -7.15 -3.19 2.51
CA SER A 2 -7.41 -2.59 3.83
C SER A 2 -8.45 -1.46 3.74
N PRO A 3 -9.05 -1.02 4.87
CA PRO A 3 -9.91 0.16 4.90
C PRO A 3 -9.26 1.40 4.28
N GLU A 4 -7.98 1.63 4.58
CA GLU A 4 -7.18 2.76 4.08
C GLU A 4 -7.00 2.68 2.56
N SER A 5 -6.64 1.51 2.02
CA SER A 5 -6.51 1.33 0.56
C SER A 5 -7.82 1.54 -0.18
N THR A 6 -8.95 1.23 0.46
CA THR A 6 -10.30 1.46 -0.09
C THR A 6 -10.64 2.95 -0.10
N ALA A 7 -10.35 3.64 1.01
CA ALA A 7 -10.53 5.09 1.13
C ALA A 7 -9.67 5.84 0.11
N LEU A 8 -8.39 5.49 0.00
CA LEU A 8 -7.45 6.09 -0.95
C LEU A 8 -7.84 5.79 -2.40
N SER A 9 -8.24 4.55 -2.72
CA SER A 9 -8.77 4.19 -4.05
C SER A 9 -9.96 5.06 -4.44
N LYS A 10 -10.89 5.33 -3.51
CA LYS A 10 -12.04 6.21 -3.75
C LYS A 10 -11.62 7.65 -4.00
N ASP A 11 -10.68 8.19 -3.20
CA ASP A 11 -10.21 9.57 -3.36
C ASP A 11 -9.45 9.76 -4.68
N LEU A 12 -8.56 8.83 -5.04
CA LEU A 12 -7.82 8.87 -6.31
C LEU A 12 -8.76 8.80 -7.51
N LYS A 13 -9.78 7.94 -7.48
CA LYS A 13 -10.83 7.90 -8.52
C LYS A 13 -11.57 9.23 -8.63
N LYS A 14 -11.90 9.87 -7.50
CA LYS A 14 -12.54 11.19 -7.48
C LYS A 14 -11.66 12.27 -8.10
N ARG A 15 -10.33 12.15 -7.95
CA ARG A 15 -9.33 13.02 -8.60
C ARG A 15 -9.06 12.68 -10.07
N GLY A 16 -9.80 11.75 -10.65
CA GLY A 16 -9.70 11.40 -12.07
C GLY A 16 -8.75 10.26 -12.42
N TRP A 17 -8.08 9.66 -11.44
CA TRP A 17 -7.16 8.55 -11.69
C TRP A 17 -7.91 7.29 -12.15
N LYS A 18 -7.28 6.52 -13.04
CA LYS A 18 -7.80 5.27 -13.59
C LYS A 18 -6.94 4.08 -13.15
N PHE A 19 -7.50 2.87 -13.19
CA PHE A 19 -6.83 1.63 -12.75
C PHE A 19 -6.37 1.59 -11.29
N VAL A 20 -6.89 2.49 -10.45
CA VAL A 20 -6.58 2.57 -9.01
C VAL A 20 -7.63 1.83 -8.17
N GLY A 21 -7.83 0.54 -8.41
CA GLY A 21 -8.71 -0.30 -7.57
C GLY A 21 -8.12 -0.52 -6.17
N PRO A 22 -8.92 -0.90 -5.14
CA PRO A 22 -8.42 -1.07 -3.77
C PRO A 22 -7.23 -2.04 -3.66
N THR A 23 -7.22 -3.14 -4.42
CA THR A 23 -6.08 -4.08 -4.45
C THR A 23 -4.82 -3.44 -5.02
N THR A 24 -4.94 -2.73 -6.15
CA THR A 24 -3.82 -1.99 -6.76
C THR A 24 -3.27 -0.93 -5.82
N VAL A 25 -4.15 -0.21 -5.12
CA VAL A 25 -3.76 0.82 -4.16
C VAL A 25 -3.10 0.21 -2.94
N TYR A 26 -3.57 -0.94 -2.46
CA TYR A 26 -2.90 -1.66 -1.37
C TYR A 26 -1.48 -2.10 -1.77
N ALA A 27 -1.31 -2.65 -2.97
CA ALA A 27 0.00 -3.02 -3.50
C ALA A 27 0.92 -1.80 -3.66
N PHE A 28 0.37 -0.66 -4.12
CA PHE A 28 1.10 0.61 -4.16
C PHE A 28 1.55 1.06 -2.77
N MET A 29 0.68 0.95 -1.76
CA MET A 29 1.03 1.29 -0.37
C MET A 29 2.18 0.43 0.15
N GLN A 30 2.17 -0.88 -0.14
CA GLN A 30 3.27 -1.78 0.21
C GLN A 30 4.57 -1.36 -0.51
N ALA A 31 4.51 -1.11 -1.82
CA ALA A 31 5.69 -0.74 -2.63
C ALA A 31 6.31 0.61 -2.23
N MET A 32 5.48 1.58 -1.80
CA MET A 32 5.94 2.90 -1.36
C MET A 32 6.36 2.95 0.11
N GLY A 33 6.31 1.83 0.83
CA GLY A 33 6.67 1.77 2.25
C GLY A 33 5.63 2.36 3.20
N LEU A 34 4.41 2.64 2.73
CA LEU A 34 3.29 3.06 3.58
C LEU A 34 2.78 1.90 4.45
N VAL A 35 3.05 0.66 4.04
CA VAL A 35 2.77 -0.58 4.78
C VAL A 35 4.00 -1.48 4.72
N ASN A 36 4.53 -1.88 5.88
CA ASN A 36 5.59 -2.89 5.96
C ASN A 36 4.98 -4.28 6.12
N ASP A 37 4.64 -4.89 4.99
CA ASP A 37 4.06 -6.23 4.89
C ASP A 37 5.09 -7.30 4.52
N HIS A 38 6.38 -7.03 4.70
CA HIS A 38 7.39 -8.07 4.54
C HIS A 38 7.08 -9.26 5.48
N ALA A 39 7.26 -10.48 4.96
CA ALA A 39 7.14 -11.71 5.74
C ALA A 39 8.06 -11.67 6.97
N ALA A 40 7.67 -12.34 8.06
CA ALA A 40 8.35 -12.22 9.36
C ALA A 40 9.85 -12.53 9.28
N GLU A 41 10.22 -13.52 8.47
CA GLU A 41 11.57 -14.01 8.20
C GLU A 41 12.29 -13.30 7.05
N CYS A 42 11.69 -12.27 6.44
CA CYS A 42 12.33 -11.52 5.37
C CYS A 42 13.52 -10.72 5.91
N ILE A 43 14.69 -10.90 5.30
CA ILE A 43 15.95 -10.23 5.69
C ILE A 43 15.87 -8.70 5.71
N MET A 44 14.96 -8.11 4.91
CA MET A 44 14.77 -6.67 4.83
C MET A 44 13.76 -6.14 5.86
N ARG A 45 12.93 -6.98 6.48
CA ARG A 45 11.79 -6.52 7.31
C ARG A 45 12.22 -5.60 8.44
N ALA A 46 13.26 -5.98 9.18
CA ALA A 46 13.78 -5.20 10.30
C ALA A 46 14.45 -3.89 9.82
N GLN A 47 15.20 -3.95 8.72
CA GLN A 47 15.88 -2.78 8.16
C GLN A 47 14.88 -1.72 7.66
N VAL A 48 13.81 -2.15 6.98
CA VAL A 48 12.78 -1.23 6.47
C VAL A 48 11.91 -0.68 7.61
N ALA A 49 11.74 -1.42 8.71
CA ALA A 49 11.00 -0.95 9.88
C ALA A 49 11.71 0.16 10.68
N SER A 50 13.04 0.33 10.51
CA SER A 50 13.83 1.35 11.20
C SER A 50 14.03 2.65 10.42
N ALA A 51 13.53 2.72 9.18
CA ALA A 51 13.61 3.89 8.31
C ALA A 51 12.42 4.84 8.56
#